data_AF-A0A8S2FS53-F1
#
_entry.id   AF-A0A8S2FS53-F1
#
_cell.length_a   1.000
_cell.length_b   1.000
_cell.length_c   1.000
_cell.angle_alpha   90.00
_cell.angle_beta   90.00
_cell.angle_gamma   90.00
#
_symmetry.space_group_name_H-M   'P 1'
#
loop_
_entity.id
_entity.type
_entity.pdbx_description
1 polymer ?
#
loop_
_entity_poly.entity_id
_entity_poly.type
_entity_poly.pdbx_seq_one_letter_code
_entity_poly.pdbx_strand_id
1 'polypeptide(L)'
;MFNVAFLNVKGLVPHFKDVSNHFNLLRADVIGLAESWLSSSNYVNGIQLNVYNVIHRIRKECRENAYLLRSLVHGGVGIYIKV
;
A
#
# COMPACT_ATOMS: atom_id res chain seq x y z
N MET A 1 19.34 -10.00 -9.35
CA MET A 1 18.03 -10.57 -9.70
C MET A 1 16.98 -9.63 -9.15
N PHE A 2 16.07 -9.16 -10.00
CA PHE A 2 15.01 -8.22 -9.61
C PHE A 2 13.83 -8.98 -9.00
N ASN A 3 13.36 -8.58 -7.83
CA ASN A 3 12.36 -9.29 -7.04
C ASN A 3 11.16 -8.39 -6.73
N VAL A 4 9.96 -8.93 -6.95
CA VAL A 4 8.70 -8.25 -6.63
C VAL A 4 7.92 -9.07 -5.62
N ALA A 5 7.49 -8.43 -4.54
CA ALA A 5 6.59 -9.03 -3.55
C ALA A 5 5.22 -8.36 -3.63
N PHE A 6 4.16 -9.10 -3.26
CA PHE A 6 2.81 -8.59 -3.23
C PHE A 6 2.08 -9.09 -1.97
N LEU A 7 1.35 -8.18 -1.31
CA LEU A 7 0.60 -8.48 -0.10
C LEU A 7 -0.77 -7.81 -0.14
N ASN A 8 -1.82 -8.58 0.12
CA ASN A 8 -3.12 -8.03 0.47
C ASN A 8 -3.14 -7.76 1.98
N VAL A 9 -3.00 -6.50 2.38
CA VAL A 9 -2.75 -6.11 3.78
C VAL A 9 -4.04 -5.95 4.60
N LYS A 10 -5.21 -5.82 3.95
CA LYS A 10 -6.51 -5.65 4.62
C LYS A 10 -6.48 -4.56 5.71
N GLY A 11 -5.97 -3.40 5.33
CA GLY A 11 -5.75 -2.25 6.22
C GLY A 11 -4.28 -2.09 6.60
N LEU A 12 -3.60 -1.14 5.98
CA LEU A 12 -2.16 -0.96 6.21
C LEU A 12 -1.86 -0.45 7.62
N VAL A 13 -2.64 0.50 8.13
CA VAL A 13 -2.41 1.14 9.43
C VAL A 13 -2.32 0.13 10.59
N PRO A 14 -3.31 -0.75 10.81
CA PRO A 14 -3.24 -1.73 11.91
C PRO A 14 -2.12 -2.77 11.73
N HIS A 15 -1.71 -3.04 10.50
CA HIS A 15 -0.72 -4.08 10.16
C HIS A 15 0.67 -3.52 9.83
N PHE A 16 0.87 -2.21 9.97
CA PHE A 16 2.09 -1.56 9.47
C PHE A 16 3.33 -2.08 10.18
N LYS A 17 3.25 -2.33 11.49
CA LYS A 17 4.35 -2.89 12.28
C LYS A 17 4.76 -4.29 11.79
N ASP A 18 3.81 -5.10 11.34
CA ASP A 18 4.10 -6.44 10.82
C ASP A 18 4.78 -6.32 9.45
N VAL A 19 4.24 -5.46 8.57
CA VAL A 19 4.82 -5.15 7.26
C VAL A 19 6.25 -4.61 7.40
N SER A 20 6.49 -3.69 8.33
CA SER A 20 7.80 -3.06 8.55
C SER A 20 8.85 -3.98 9.16
N ASN A 21 8.44 -5.16 9.65
CA ASN A 21 9.34 -6.18 10.19
C ASN A 21 9.36 -7.46 9.34
N HIS A 22 8.62 -7.51 8.23
CA HIS A 22 8.46 -8.72 7.43
C HIS A 22 9.70 -8.98 6.57
N PHE A 23 10.59 -9.87 7.05
CA PHE A 23 11.88 -10.15 6.43
C PHE A 23 11.84 -10.40 4.91
N ASN A 24 10.96 -11.29 4.44
CA ASN A 24 10.90 -11.61 3.00
C ASN A 24 10.37 -10.45 2.15
N LEU A 25 9.48 -9.63 2.70
CA LEU A 25 8.87 -8.49 2.00
C LEU A 25 9.92 -7.40 1.79
N LEU A 26 10.70 -7.11 2.84
CA LEU A 26 11.73 -6.07 2.86
C LEU A 26 12.98 -6.41 2.03
N ARG A 27 13.07 -7.63 1.49
CA ARG A 27 14.13 -8.04 0.54
C ARG A 27 13.74 -7.81 -0.92
N ALA A 28 12.48 -7.51 -1.21
CA ALA A 28 12.04 -7.22 -2.57
C ALA A 28 12.57 -5.86 -3.05
N ASP A 29 12.72 -5.69 -4.36
CA ASP A 29 13.02 -4.38 -4.96
C ASP A 29 11.73 -3.55 -5.08
N VAL A 30 10.60 -4.24 -5.22
CA VAL A 30 9.26 -3.64 -5.27
C VAL A 30 8.29 -4.42 -4.39
N ILE A 31 7.51 -3.72 -3.57
CA ILE A 31 6.45 -4.30 -2.75
C ILE A 31 5.12 -3.70 -3.18
N GLY A 32 4.23 -4.51 -3.73
CA GLY A 32 2.86 -4.14 -4.01
C GLY A 32 1.94 -4.43 -2.82
N LEU A 33 1.04 -3.49 -2.53
CA LEU A 33 -0.01 -3.63 -1.53
C LEU A 33 -1.40 -3.51 -2.16
N ALA A 34 -2.30 -4.41 -1.77
CA ALA A 34 -3.74 -4.28 -2.02
C ALA A 34 -4.52 -4.17 -0.72
N GLU A 35 -5.72 -3.58 -0.80
CA GLU A 35 -6.58 -3.33 0.34
C GLU A 35 -5.86 -2.50 1.42
N SER A 36 -5.20 -1.42 1.01
CA SER A 36 -4.45 -0.54 1.92
C SER A 36 -5.37 0.19 2.90
N TRP A 37 -6.60 0.48 2.49
CA TRP A 37 -7.65 1.18 3.23
C TRP A 37 -7.23 2.56 3.73
N LEU A 38 -6.26 3.16 3.06
CA LEU A 38 -5.82 4.52 3.33
C LEU A 38 -6.79 5.50 2.69
N SER A 39 -7.09 6.58 3.42
CA SER A 39 -7.80 7.74 2.87
C SER A 39 -6.79 8.77 2.33
N SER A 40 -7.28 9.76 1.59
CA SER A 40 -6.47 10.91 1.14
C SER A 40 -5.96 11.77 2.31
N SER A 41 -6.63 11.74 3.45
CA SER A 41 -6.26 12.48 4.67
C SER A 41 -5.23 11.76 5.54
N ASN A 42 -5.02 10.45 5.34
CA ASN A 42 -4.07 9.66 6.11
C ASN A 42 -2.67 9.87 5.55
N TYR A 43 -1.98 10.83 6.15
CA TYR A 43 -0.67 11.30 5.76
C TYR A 43 0.40 10.19 5.78
N VAL A 44 1.25 10.22 4.76
CA VAL A 44 2.29 9.25 4.36
C VAL A 44 3.37 9.01 5.43
N ASN A 45 3.50 9.90 6.42
CA ASN A 45 4.57 9.84 7.42
C ASN A 45 4.50 8.60 8.32
N GLY A 46 3.30 8.06 8.59
CA GLY A 46 3.14 6.89 9.47
C GLY A 46 3.36 5.53 8.80
N ILE A 47 3.50 5.50 7.48
CA ILE A 47 3.57 4.26 6.68
C ILE A 47 4.85 4.18 5.84
N GLN A 48 5.86 4.95 6.18
CA GLN A 48 7.12 5.01 5.45
C GLN A 48 8.00 3.82 5.83
N LEU A 49 8.38 2.98 4.85
CA LEU A 49 9.39 1.95 5.03
C LEU A 49 10.78 2.54 4.80
N ASN A 50 11.74 2.19 5.65
CA ASN A 50 13.12 2.60 5.46
C ASN A 50 13.64 2.07 4.11
N VAL A 51 14.39 2.88 3.36
CA VAL A 51 14.92 2.59 2.02
C VAL A 51 13.90 2.32 0.91
N TYR A 52 12.63 2.69 1.06
CA TYR A 52 11.64 2.62 -0.02
C TYR A 52 10.93 3.95 -0.25
N ASN A 53 10.70 4.32 -1.50
CA ASN A 53 9.73 5.34 -1.86
C ASN A 53 8.33 4.72 -1.93
N VAL A 54 7.33 5.37 -1.35
CA VAL A 54 5.94 4.88 -1.38
C VAL A 54 5.08 5.72 -2.31
N ILE A 55 4.32 5.04 -3.17
CA ILE A 55 3.27 5.64 -3.98
C ILE A 55 1.97 4.93 -3.60
N HIS A 56 0.92 5.70 -3.34
CA HIS A 56 -0.38 5.18 -2.94
C HIS A 56 -1.48 5.82 -3.78
N ARG A 57 -2.53 5.04 -4.04
CA ARG A 57 -3.77 5.49 -4.67
C ARG A 57 -4.97 5.00 -3.88
N ILE A 58 -5.87 5.92 -3.53
CA ILE A 58 -7.12 5.58 -2.87
C ILE A 58 -8.07 4.93 -3.88
N ARG A 59 -9.05 4.17 -3.38
CA ARG A 59 -10.08 3.52 -4.22
C ARG A 59 -10.75 4.43 -5.24
N LYS A 60 -11.05 5.68 -4.85
CA LYS A 60 -11.71 6.66 -5.72
C LYS A 60 -10.87 6.99 -6.97
N GLU A 61 -9.54 6.97 -6.83
CA GLU A 61 -8.58 7.24 -7.91
C GLU A 61 -8.35 6.02 -8.80
N CYS A 62 -8.56 4.80 -8.28
CA CYS A 62 -8.31 3.56 -9.04
C CYS A 62 -9.45 3.17 -9.99
N ARG A 63 -10.64 3.77 -9.88
CA ARG A 63 -11.81 3.37 -10.68
C ARG A 63 -12.48 4.58 -11.30
N GLU A 64 -12.24 4.81 -12.59
CA GLU A 64 -12.84 5.93 -13.31
C GLU A 64 -14.34 5.75 -13.61
N ASN A 65 -14.77 4.51 -13.90
CA ASN A 65 -16.11 4.22 -14.42
C ASN A 65 -17.03 3.44 -13.44
N ALA A 66 -16.67 3.35 -12.16
CA ALA A 66 -17.44 2.55 -11.19
C ALA A 66 -17.92 3.42 -10.01
N TYR A 67 -18.86 4.32 -10.28
CA TYR A 67 -19.41 5.28 -9.30
C TYR A 67 -19.88 4.63 -7.99
N LEU A 68 -20.60 3.51 -8.07
CA LEU A 68 -21.09 2.77 -6.91
C LEU A 68 -19.96 2.19 -6.04
N LEU A 69 -18.79 1.96 -6.62
CA LEU A 69 -17.66 1.36 -5.91
C LEU A 69 -16.72 2.42 -5.33
N ARG A 70 -16.85 3.70 -5.70
CA ARG A 70 -16.01 4.81 -5.22
C ARG A 70 -16.33 5.26 -3.80
N SER A 71 -17.57 5.09 -3.35
CA SER A 71 -18.05 5.50 -2.03
C SER A 71 -17.81 4.47 -0.92
N LEU A 72 -17.32 3.28 -1.27
CA LEU A 72 -17.03 2.24 -0.31
C LEU A 72 -15.78 2.59 0.52
N VAL A 73 -15.85 2.28 1.81
CA VAL A 73 -14.87 2.65 2.84
C VAL A 73 -13.52 1.92 2.67
N HIS A 74 -13.53 0.72 2.09
CA HIS A 74 -12.37 -0.16 1.95
C HIS A 74 -11.82 -0.18 0.53
N GLY A 75 -10.60 -0.66 0.31
CA GLY A 75 -9.89 -0.72 -0.97
C GLY A 75 -8.61 0.11 -1.01
N GLY A 76 -8.20 0.53 -2.21
CA GLY A 76 -6.94 1.26 -2.40
C GLY A 76 -5.73 0.33 -2.56
N VAL A 77 -4.66 0.88 -3.14
CA VAL A 77 -3.43 0.16 -3.46
C VAL A 77 -2.21 1.02 -3.12
N GLY A 78 -1.09 0.36 -2.83
CA GLY A 78 0.19 0.99 -2.59
C GLY A 78 1.32 0.26 -3.30
N ILE A 79 2.40 0.96 -3.58
CA ILE A 79 3.64 0.39 -4.07
C ILE A 79 4.81 1.03 -3.34
N TYR A 80 5.70 0.19 -2.81
CA TYR A 80 7.00 0.61 -2.31
C TYR A 80 8.05 0.23 -3.34
N ILE A 81 8.92 1.19 -3.69
CA ILE A 81 10.01 1.01 -4.64
C ILE A 81 11.30 1.28 -3.89
N LYS A 82 12.19 0.29 -3.84
CA LYS A 82 13.45 0.41 -3.12
C LYS A 82 14.33 1.49 -3.73
N VAL A 83 14.95 2.31 -2.87
CA VAL A 83 15.89 3.39 -3.25
C VAL A 83 17.31 2.85 -3.35
#